data_AF-A0A523GGJ5-F1
#
_entry.id   AF-A0A523GGJ5-F1
#
_cell.length_a   1.000
_cell.length_b   1.000
_cell.length_c   1.000
_cell.angle_alpha   90.00
_cell.angle_beta   90.00
_cell.angle_gamma   90.00
#
_symmetry.space_group_name_H-M   'P 1'
#
loop_
_entity.id
_entity.type
_entity.pdbx_description
1 polymer ?
#
loop_
_entity_poly.entity_id
_entity_poly.type
_entity_poly.pdbx_seq_one_letter_code
_entity_poly.pdbx_strand_id
1 'polypeptide(L)' 'MARLVLTVICLTALQTSAAQEFMTRTGHAEFKSRVPLHSFTGVSDNLVGVINLADSTVDFFIDLTTLKTGIGKRDKDMR' A
#
# COMPACT_ATOMS: atom_id res chain seq x y z
N MET A 1 -33.92 4.65 -38.89
CA MET A 1 -34.28 4.41 -37.48
C MET A 1 -33.55 3.21 -36.88
N ALA A 2 -33.68 1.99 -37.42
CA ALA A 2 -33.05 0.79 -36.85
C ALA A 2 -31.51 0.89 -36.68
N ARG A 3 -30.80 1.50 -37.64
CA ARG A 3 -29.34 1.70 -37.56
C ARG A 3 -28.92 2.65 -36.43
N LEU A 4 -29.70 3.69 -36.17
CA LEU A 4 -29.44 4.66 -35.09
C LEU A 4 -29.64 4.00 -33.72
N VAL A 5 -30.70 3.21 -33.59
CA VAL A 5 -31.02 2.44 -32.38
C VAL A 5 -29.90 1.44 -32.08
N LEU A 6 -29.38 0.75 -33.10
CA LEU A 6 -28.29 -0.21 -32.94
C LEU A 6 -26.98 0.46 -32.49
N THR A 7 -26.67 1.65 -33.01
CA THR A 7 -25.49 2.43 -32.58
C THR A 7 -25.62 2.88 -31.12
N VAL A 8 -26.80 3.36 -30.70
CA VAL A 8 -27.05 3.77 -29.32
C VAL A 8 -26.93 2.59 -28.34
N ILE A 9 -27.45 1.42 -28.70
CA ILE A 9 -27.32 0.19 -27.88
C ILE A 9 -25.86 -0.26 -27.76
N CYS A 10 -25.06 -0.09 -28.83
CA CYS A 10 -23.65 -0.47 -28.81
C CYS A 10 -22.80 0.46 -27.91
N LEU A 11 -23.13 1.75 -27.84
CA LEU A 11 -22.44 2.69 -26.95
C LEU A 11 -22.77 2.47 -25.46
N THR A 12 -23.99 2.03 -25.13
CA THR A 12 -24.40 1.83 -23.72
C THR A 12 -23.96 0.47 -23.17
N ALA A 13 -23.54 -0.48 -24.01
CA ALA A 13 -23.03 -1.78 -23.58
C ALA A 13 -21.58 -1.75 -23.05
N LEU A 14 -20.89 -0.62 -23.14
CA LEU A 14 -19.47 -0.47 -22.82
C LEU A 14 -19.21 0.00 -21.39
N GLN A 15 -19.82 -0.58 -20.35
CA GLN A 15 -19.48 -0.14 -18.98
C GLN A 15 -19.38 -1.28 -17.98
N THR A 16 -18.16 -1.82 -17.85
CA THR A 16 -17.46 -2.05 -16.57
C THR A 16 -15.99 -2.39 -16.87
N SER A 17 -15.10 -1.40 -16.87
CA SER A 17 -13.65 -1.67 -16.85
C SER A 17 -13.26 -1.95 -15.40
N ALA A 18 -12.68 -3.12 -15.13
CA ALA A 18 -12.07 -3.38 -13.83
C ALA A 18 -10.89 -2.40 -13.66
N ALA A 19 -10.89 -1.61 -12.60
CA ALA A 19 -9.74 -0.78 -12.26
C ALA A 19 -8.60 -1.66 -11.73
N GLN A 20 -7.37 -1.15 -11.80
CA GLN A 20 -6.19 -1.91 -11.37
C GLN A 20 -6.08 -1.94 -9.84
N GLU A 21 -5.69 -3.10 -9.34
CA GLU A 21 -5.36 -3.35 -7.94
C GLU A 21 -3.93 -3.92 -7.88
N PHE A 22 -3.13 -3.40 -6.95
CA PHE A 22 -1.74 -3.80 -6.76
C PHE A 22 -1.51 -4.21 -5.31
N MET A 23 -0.83 -5.35 -5.15
CA MET A 23 -0.39 -5.85 -3.85
C MET A 23 1.13 -5.88 -3.79
N THR A 24 1.69 -5.54 -2.63
CA THR A 24 3.14 -5.63 -2.39
C THR A 24 3.63 -7.08 -2.54
N ARG A 25 4.68 -7.29 -3.35
CA ARG A 25 5.45 -8.55 -3.37
C ARG A 25 6.59 -8.54 -2.35
N THR A 26 7.18 -7.37 -2.18
CA THR A 26 8.19 -7.02 -1.17
C THR A 26 7.84 -5.63 -0.66
N GLY A 27 8.16 -5.32 0.59
CA GLY A 27 7.88 -4.01 1.16
C GLY A 27 8.85 -3.64 2.26
N HIS A 28 9.43 -2.45 2.15
CA HIS A 28 10.41 -1.91 3.09
C HIS A 28 9.84 -0.69 3.79
N ALA A 29 9.94 -0.67 5.12
CA ALA A 29 9.62 0.49 5.94
C ALA A 29 10.87 0.92 6.72
N GLU A 30 11.23 2.19 6.61
CA GLU A 30 12.31 2.82 7.38
C GLU A 30 11.76 4.01 8.14
N PHE A 31 12.07 4.13 9.43
CA PHE A 31 11.82 5.33 10.20
C PHE A 31 13.11 5.84 10.84
N LYS A 32 13.22 7.17 10.95
CA LYS A 32 14.34 7.84 11.63
C LYS A 32 13.83 8.55 12.88
N SER A 33 14.45 8.23 14.01
CA SER A 33 14.17 8.85 15.29
C SER A 33 15.37 9.66 15.77
N ARG A 34 15.11 10.82 16.37
CA ARG A 34 16.13 11.74 16.88
C ARG A 34 15.81 12.11 18.32
N VAL A 35 16.81 11.99 19.18
CA VAL A 35 16.84 12.50 20.56
C VAL A 35 18.04 13.45 20.69
N PRO A 36 18.12 14.31 21.73
CA PRO A 36 19.08 15.42 21.78
C PRO A 36 20.56 15.08 21.49
N LEU A 37 21.02 13.86 21.79
CA LEU A 37 22.40 13.41 21.57
C LEU A 37 22.54 12.19 20.65
N HIS A 38 21.42 11.61 20.19
CA HIS A 38 21.45 10.37 19.42
C HIS A 38 20.39 10.39 18.31
N SER A 39 20.66 9.67 17.24
CA SER A 39 19.66 9.35 16.23
C SER A 39 19.75 7.88 15.91
N PHE A 40 18.64 7.29 15.52
CA PHE A 40 18.60 5.91 15.11
C PHE A 40 17.59 5.67 14.01
N THR A 41 17.88 4.66 13.22
CA THR A 41 17.00 4.15 12.18
C THR A 41 16.42 2.83 12.66
N GLY A 42 15.12 2.62 12.43
CA GLY A 42 14.53 1.30 12.48
C GLY A 42 14.01 0.91 11.09
N VAL A 43 14.15 -0.36 10.76
CA VAL A 43 13.79 -0.94 9.47
C VAL A 43 12.91 -2.18 9.65
N SER A 44 12.06 -2.46 8.66
CA SER A 44 11.44 -3.77 8.45
C SER A 44 11.20 -4.00 6.97
N ASP A 45 11.45 -5.22 6.52
CA ASP A 45 11.16 -5.68 5.15
C ASP A 45 9.84 -6.47 5.06
N ASN A 46 8.95 -6.28 6.05
CA ASN A 46 7.66 -6.97 6.16
C ASN A 46 6.47 -6.02 5.96
N LEU A 47 6.67 -4.89 5.27
CA LEU A 47 5.57 -3.99 4.92
C LEU A 47 4.68 -4.69 3.88
N VAL A 48 3.39 -4.80 4.19
CA VAL A 48 2.36 -5.28 3.27
C VAL A 48 1.49 -4.10 2.87
N GLY A 49 1.11 -3.99 1.60
CA GLY A 49 0.28 -2.89 1.13
C GLY A 49 -0.58 -3.24 -0.07
N VAL A 50 -1.66 -2.48 -0.19
CA VAL A 50 -2.61 -2.51 -1.31
C VAL A 50 -2.77 -1.11 -1.89
N ILE A 51 -2.81 -1.04 -3.21
CA ILE A 51 -3.21 0.16 -3.95
C ILE A 51 -4.38 -0.25 -4.84
N ASN A 52 -5.55 0.34 -4.59
CA ASN A 52 -6.75 0.10 -5.37
C ASN A 52 -7.17 1.39 -6.09
N LEU A 53 -7.08 1.39 -7.42
CA LEU A 53 -7.43 2.56 -8.22
C LEU A 53 -8.95 2.70 -8.43
N ALA A 54 -9.75 1.66 -8.13
CA ALA A 54 -11.21 1.68 -8.26
C ALA A 54 -11.85 2.65 -7.27
N ASP A 55 -11.39 2.58 -6.01
CA ASP A 55 -11.90 3.34 -4.88
C ASP A 55 -10.90 4.38 -4.36
N SER A 56 -9.76 4.54 -5.04
CA SER A 56 -8.66 5.43 -4.65
C SER A 56 -8.07 5.11 -3.27
N THR A 57 -8.09 3.83 -2.88
CA THR A 57 -7.51 3.38 -1.61
C THR A 57 -6.02 3.10 -1.74
N VAL A 58 -5.27 3.56 -0.74
CA VAL A 58 -3.88 3.21 -0.51
C VAL A 58 -3.77 2.83 0.96
N ASP A 59 -3.47 1.56 1.23
CA ASP A 59 -3.40 1.04 2.60
C ASP A 59 -2.12 0.21 2.79
N PHE A 60 -1.51 0.33 3.97
CA PHE A 60 -0.27 -0.33 4.33
C PHE A 60 -0.35 -0.82 5.77
N PHE A 61 0.12 -2.05 5.97
CA PHE A 61 0.22 -2.70 7.27
C PHE A 61 1.67 -3.14 7.53
N ILE A 62 2.12 -2.98 8.76
CA ILE A 62 3.40 -3.47 9.24
C ILE A 62 3.23 -4.02 10.66
N ASP A 63 3.70 -5.24 10.89
CA ASP A 63 3.81 -5.80 12.23
C ASP A 63 5.00 -5.13 12.95
N LEU A 64 4.72 -4.38 14.01
CA LEU A 64 5.73 -3.67 14.80
C LEU A 64 6.81 -4.59 15.38
N THR A 65 6.49 -5.86 15.61
CA THR A 65 7.45 -6.83 16.12
C THR A 65 8.56 -7.16 15.12
N THR A 66 8.34 -6.88 13.84
CA THR A 66 9.32 -7.05 12.76
C THR A 66 10.31 -5.88 12.66
N LEU A 67 10.05 -4.75 13.32
CA LEU A 67 10.95 -3.61 13.32
C LEU A 67 12.26 -3.93 14.03
N LYS A 68 13.36 -3.56 13.38
CA LYS A 68 14.72 -3.73 13.88
C LYS A 68 15.47 -2.43 13.84
N THR A 69 16.05 -2.06 14.97
CA THR A 69 16.89 -0.87 15.12
C THR A 69 18.37 -1.20 15.29
N GLY A 70 18.72 -2.48 15.24
CA GLY A 70 20.07 -3.00 15.53
C GLY A 70 20.44 -3.07 17.01
N ILE A 71 19.54 -2.67 17.93
CA ILE A 71 19.76 -2.71 19.38
C ILE A 71 18.66 -3.52 20.05
N GLY A 72 19.00 -4.73 20.51
CA GLY A 72 18.01 -5.70 21.01
C GLY A 72 17.14 -5.20 22.18
N LYS A 73 17.71 -4.42 23.11
CA LYS A 73 16.92 -3.80 24.20
C LYS A 73 15.85 -2.86 23.64
N ARG A 74 16.21 -2.01 22.68
CA ARG A 74 15.28 -1.06 22.07
C ARG A 74 14.24 -1.76 21.22
N ASP A 75 14.63 -2.78 20.46
CA ASP A 75 13.71 -3.61 19.70
C ASP A 75 12.69 -4.31 20.61
N LYS A 76 13.09 -4.68 21.84
CA LYS A 76 12.17 -5.19 22.85
C LYS A 76 11.26 -4.12 23.44
N ASP A 77 11.80 -2.94 23.73
CA ASP A 77 11.05 -1.81 24.31
C ASP A 77 10.01 -1.22 23.31
N MET A 78 10.18 -1.47 22.01
CA MET A 78 9.26 -1.04 20.95
C MET A 78 8.13 -2.04 20.62
N ARG A 79 8.18 -3.26 21.16
CA ARG A 79 7.18 -4.31 20.94
C ARG A 79 6.08 -4.22 22.01
#